data_AF-U4LGU7-F1
#
_entry.id   AF-U4LGU7-F1
#
_cell.length_a   1.000
_cell.length_b   1.000
_cell.length_c   1.000
_cell.angle_alpha   90.00
_cell.angle_beta   90.00
_cell.angle_gamma   90.00
#
_symmetry.space_group_name_H-M   'P 1'
#
loop_
_entity.id
_entity.type
_entity.pdbx_description
1 polymer ?
#
loop_
_entity_poly.entity_id
_entity_poly.type
_entity_poly.pdbx_seq_one_letter_code
_entity_poly.pdbx_strand_id
1 'polypeptide(L)'
;MLKDPDIRRRLKYLIVDECHYMLSWGNSFRTDYANIGDIRAFLDNFENAPGDSKRIPIGLFTATATPEHLDATKKKMKVKEGQHLRINVPAIGKIFFTVQ
;
A
#
# COMPACT_ATOMS: atom_id res chain seq x y z
N MET A 1 -0.20 -8.67 18.18
CA MET A 1 -1.11 -7.56 17.83
C MET A 1 -1.91 -7.86 16.57
N LEU A 2 -1.33 -7.87 15.36
CA LEU A 2 -2.12 -8.10 14.12
C LEU A 2 -2.81 -9.47 14.01
N LYS A 3 -2.34 -10.48 14.75
CA LYS A 3 -2.97 -11.81 14.86
C LYS A 3 -4.26 -11.83 15.70
N ASP A 4 -4.56 -10.73 16.40
CA ASP A 4 -5.78 -10.62 17.20
C ASP A 4 -7.02 -10.65 16.28
N PRO A 5 -7.94 -11.61 16.47
CA PRO A 5 -9.13 -11.75 15.63
C PRO A 5 -10.03 -10.49 15.62
N ASP A 6 -10.10 -9.75 16.73
CA ASP A 6 -10.90 -8.53 16.82
C ASP A 6 -10.29 -7.38 16.03
N ILE A 7 -8.95 -7.29 16.01
CA ILE A 7 -8.23 -6.33 15.18
C ILE A 7 -8.52 -6.62 13.70
N ARG A 8 -8.49 -7.89 13.28
CA ARG A 8 -8.78 -8.26 11.87
C ARG A 8 -10.22 -7.94 11.45
N ARG A 9 -11.20 -8.18 12.34
CA ARG A 9 -12.62 -7.86 12.08
C ARG A 9 -12.86 -6.36 11.88
N ARG A 10 -12.10 -5.54 12.61
CA ARG A 10 -12.17 -4.07 12.58
C ARG A 10 -11.31 -3.44 11.49
N LEU A 11 -10.29 -4.14 10.99
CA LEU A 11 -9.42 -3.61 9.94
C LEU A 11 -10.15 -3.57 8.59
N LYS A 12 -10.44 -2.36 8.11
CA LYS A 12 -11.19 -2.11 6.86
C LYS A 12 -10.33 -1.63 5.70
N TYR A 13 -9.22 -0.95 5.98
CA TYR A 13 -8.35 -0.36 4.95
C TYR A 13 -6.90 -0.41 5.43
N LEU A 14 -5.98 -0.55 4.48
CA LEU A 14 -4.56 -0.29 4.68
C LEU A 14 -4.19 0.97 3.90
N ILE A 15 -3.66 1.99 4.57
CA ILE A 15 -3.19 3.21 3.90
C ILE A 15 -1.68 3.31 4.10
N VAL A 16 -0.95 3.51 3.00
CA VAL A 16 0.49 3.71 3.01
C VAL A 16 0.76 5.09 2.42
N ASP A 17 1.10 6.01 3.31
CA ASP A 17 1.61 7.32 2.94
C ASP A 17 3.10 7.24 2.60
N GLU A 18 3.56 8.16 1.75
CA GLU A 18 4.90 8.19 1.17
C GLU A 18 5.38 6.83 0.64
N CYS A 19 4.49 6.17 -0.10
CA CYS A 19 4.68 4.79 -0.56
C CYS A 19 5.93 4.60 -1.45
N HIS A 20 6.49 5.69 -1.99
CA HIS A 20 7.71 5.69 -2.78
C HIS A 20 8.95 5.18 -2.00
N TYR A 21 8.98 5.36 -0.67
CA TYR A 21 10.08 4.85 0.17
C TYR A 21 10.25 3.32 0.13
N MET A 22 9.20 2.57 -0.25
CA MET A 22 9.26 1.11 -0.31
C MET A 22 10.20 0.57 -1.40
N LEU A 23 10.57 1.41 -2.37
CA LEU A 23 11.43 1.06 -3.49
C LEU A 23 12.75 1.80 -3.47
N SER A 24 12.69 3.11 -3.24
CA SER A 24 13.81 3.97 -3.54
C SER A 24 14.99 3.64 -2.62
N TRP A 25 14.78 3.53 -1.31
CA TRP A 25 15.89 3.59 -0.34
C TRP A 25 15.88 2.41 0.65
N GLY A 26 15.41 1.24 0.20
CA GLY A 26 15.18 0.02 1.01
C GLY A 26 16.37 -0.53 1.80
N ASN A 27 17.58 0.02 1.65
CA ASN A 27 18.79 -0.38 2.38
C ASN A 27 19.49 0.77 3.15
N SER A 28 18.98 2.02 3.15
CA SER A 28 19.67 3.15 3.80
C SER A 28 18.78 4.15 4.54
N PHE A 29 17.46 4.15 4.31
CA PHE A 29 16.53 5.03 5.03
C PHE A 29 15.18 4.34 5.24
N ARG A 30 14.75 4.25 6.49
CA ARG A 30 13.50 3.60 6.94
C ARG A 30 13.32 2.18 6.37
N THR A 31 14.27 1.30 6.68
CA THR A 31 14.28 -0.13 6.31
C THR A 31 12.99 -0.86 6.64
N ASP A 32 12.24 -0.40 7.65
CA ASP A 32 10.94 -0.96 8.04
C ASP A 32 9.90 -0.91 6.91
N TYR A 33 10.00 0.06 5.98
CA TYR A 33 9.10 0.17 4.82
C TYR A 33 9.32 -0.97 3.81
N ALA A 34 10.46 -1.65 3.85
CA ALA A 34 10.73 -2.79 2.96
C ALA A 34 9.70 -3.92 3.17
N ASN A 35 9.22 -4.09 4.41
CA ASN A 35 8.38 -5.21 4.85
C ASN A 35 6.87 -4.92 4.76
N ILE A 36 6.45 -3.71 4.36
CA ILE A 36 5.00 -3.36 4.29
C ILE A 36 4.24 -4.25 3.30
N GLY A 37 4.89 -4.70 2.22
CA GLY A 37 4.32 -5.67 1.29
C GLY A 37 3.99 -7.02 1.96
N ASP A 38 4.79 -7.43 2.93
CA ASP A 38 4.59 -8.66 3.69
C ASP A 38 3.44 -8.54 4.67
N ILE A 39 3.20 -7.34 5.23
CA ILE A 39 2.02 -7.05 6.03
C ILE A 39 0.75 -7.27 5.20
N ARG A 40 0.71 -6.77 3.95
CA ARG A 40 -0.45 -7.02 3.07
C ARG A 40 -0.64 -8.51 2.79
N ALA A 41 0.44 -9.22 2.45
CA ALA A 41 0.37 -10.66 2.19
C ALA A 41 -0.09 -11.44 3.42
N PHE A 42 0.36 -11.05 4.61
CA PHE A 42 -0.05 -11.62 5.88
C PHE A 42 -1.55 -11.39 6.17
N LEU A 43 -2.05 -10.17 5.94
CA LEU A 43 -3.46 -9.82 6.14
C LEU A 43 -4.42 -10.53 5.17
N ASP A 44 -3.94 -10.83 3.95
CA ASP A 44 -4.69 -11.58 2.93
C ASP A 44 -4.83 -13.08 3.27
N ASN A 45 -3.95 -13.65 4.12
CA ASN A 45 -3.90 -15.09 4.44
C ASN A 45 -4.49 -15.46 5.83
N PHE A 46 -5.38 -14.66 6.40
CA PHE A 46 -6.01 -15.01 7.68
C PHE A 46 -7.02 -16.16 7.52
N GLU A 47 -6.73 -17.32 8.11
CA GLU A 47 -7.52 -18.57 8.02
C GLU A 47 -8.97 -18.48 8.54
N ASN A 48 -9.37 -17.36 9.15
CA ASN A 48 -10.73 -17.13 9.69
C ASN A 48 -11.43 -15.90 9.08
N ALA A 49 -10.99 -15.44 7.92
CA ALA A 49 -11.62 -14.32 7.24
C ALA A 49 -13.04 -14.70 6.76
N PRO A 50 -14.09 -13.92 7.08
CA PRO A 50 -15.43 -14.09 6.49
C PRO A 50 -15.37 -14.19 4.96
N GLY A 51 -16.23 -14.99 4.32
CA GLY A 51 -16.15 -15.34 2.90
C GLY A 51 -16.03 -14.18 1.90
N ASP A 52 -16.52 -12.99 2.27
CA ASP A 52 -16.48 -11.75 1.47
C ASP A 52 -15.29 -10.82 1.82
N SER A 53 -14.48 -11.16 2.80
CA SER A 53 -13.34 -10.35 3.28
C SER A 53 -12.00 -10.75 2.65
N LYS A 54 -12.06 -11.24 1.41
CA LYS A 54 -10.95 -11.85 0.65
C LYS A 54 -9.76 -10.93 0.36
N ARG A 55 -9.87 -9.62 0.59
CA ARG A 55 -8.74 -8.70 0.51
C ARG A 55 -9.04 -7.40 1.23
N ILE A 56 -8.09 -6.88 2.00
CA ILE A 56 -8.24 -5.55 2.59
C ILE A 56 -7.93 -4.51 1.50
N PRO A 57 -8.85 -3.55 1.25
CA PRO A 57 -8.59 -2.45 0.36
C PRO A 57 -7.33 -1.67 0.76
N ILE A 58 -6.58 -1.20 -0.23
CA ILE A 58 -5.33 -0.46 0.00
C ILE A 58 -5.36 0.91 -0.67
N GLY A 59 -4.88 1.92 0.04
CA GLY A 59 -4.57 3.24 -0.51
C GLY A 59 -3.07 3.50 -0.49
N LEU A 60 -2.49 3.84 -1.63
CA LEU A 60 -1.07 4.21 -1.78
C LEU A 60 -0.98 5.67 -2.20
N PHE A 61 -0.24 6.47 -1.43
CA PHE A 61 -0.13 7.92 -1.57
C PHE A 61 1.34 8.33 -1.69
N THR A 62 1.63 9.25 -2.61
CA THR A 62 2.97 9.84 -2.76
C THR A 62 2.91 11.11 -3.60
N ALA A 63 3.72 12.11 -3.25
CA ALA A 63 3.88 13.35 -4.02
C ALA A 63 5.08 13.33 -4.98
N THR A 64 5.98 12.36 -4.86
CA THR A 64 7.33 12.44 -5.45
C THR A 64 7.72 11.26 -6.33
N ALA A 65 6.84 10.27 -6.51
CA ALA A 65 7.18 9.08 -7.29
C ALA A 65 7.21 9.34 -8.81
N THR A 66 8.22 8.78 -9.48
CA THR A 66 8.20 8.65 -10.95
C THR A 66 7.18 7.57 -11.36
N PRO A 67 6.70 7.56 -12.63
CA PRO A 67 5.84 6.49 -13.13
C PRO A 67 6.40 5.08 -12.87
N GLU A 68 7.70 4.89 -13.10
CA GLU A 68 8.39 3.62 -12.85
C GLU A 68 8.33 3.21 -11.37
N HIS A 69 8.56 4.16 -10.45
CA HIS A 69 8.43 3.91 -9.01
C HIS A 69 6.99 3.56 -8.63
N LEU A 70 5.98 4.14 -9.28
CA LEU A 70 4.59 3.78 -8.99
C LEU A 70 4.27 2.36 -9.43
N ASP A 71 4.71 1.96 -10.61
CA ASP A 71 4.44 0.61 -11.13
C ASP A 71 5.14 -0.46 -10.29
N ALA A 72 6.39 -0.22 -9.90
CA ALA A 72 7.09 -1.10 -8.99
C ALA A 72 6.44 -1.14 -7.59
N THR A 73 5.89 -0.02 -7.10
CA THR A 73 5.20 0.06 -5.80
C THR A 73 3.90 -0.72 -5.85
N LYS A 74 3.11 -0.55 -6.92
CA LYS A 74 1.90 -1.33 -7.18
C LYS A 74 2.20 -2.83 -7.24
N LYS A 75 3.27 -3.21 -7.95
CA LYS A 75 3.70 -4.61 -8.06
C LYS A 75 4.10 -5.19 -6.70
N LYS A 76 4.92 -4.48 -5.92
CA LYS A 76 5.34 -4.90 -4.59
C LYS A 76 4.15 -5.08 -3.64
N MET A 77 3.20 -4.15 -3.71
CA MET A 77 1.96 -4.23 -2.95
C MET A 77 0.95 -5.21 -3.57
N LYS A 78 1.21 -5.86 -4.71
CA LYS A 78 0.28 -6.78 -5.39
C LYS A 78 -1.05 -6.10 -5.77
N VAL A 79 -1.05 -4.81 -6.12
CA VAL A 79 -2.25 -4.13 -6.61
C VAL A 79 -2.66 -4.77 -7.95
N LYS A 80 -3.90 -5.25 -8.08
CA LYS A 80 -4.37 -5.96 -9.29
C LYS A 80 -5.16 -5.04 -10.23
N GLU A 81 -6.16 -4.36 -9.69
CA GLU A 81 -6.99 -3.35 -10.36
C GLU A 81 -7.29 -2.26 -9.33
N GLY A 82 -7.29 -1.00 -9.72
CA GLY A 82 -7.52 0.11 -8.80
C GLY A 82 -7.77 1.42 -9.53
N GLN A 83 -8.43 2.35 -8.84
CA GLN A 83 -8.57 3.71 -9.33
C GLN A 83 -7.25 4.44 -9.15
N HIS A 84 -6.79 5.07 -10.23
CA HIS A 84 -5.57 5.88 -10.23
C HIS A 84 -5.95 7.33 -10.41
N LEU A 85 -5.62 8.16 -9.43
CA LEU A 85 -5.73 9.60 -9.55
C LEU A 85 -4.33 10.21 -9.58
N ARG A 86 -4.12 11.11 -10.54
CA ARG A 86 -2.90 11.90 -10.66
C ARG A 86 -3.28 13.36 -10.70
N ILE A 87 -2.87 14.11 -9.68
CA ILE A 87 -3.13 15.54 -9.59
C ILE A 87 -1.84 16.27 -9.94
N ASN A 88 -1.91 17.21 -10.89
CA ASN A 88 -0.78 18.06 -11.24
C ASN A 88 -0.91 19.36 -10.46
N VAL A 89 -0.01 19.58 -9.50
CA VAL A 89 0.00 20.75 -8.62
C VAL A 89 1.15 21.67 -9.04
N PRO A 90 0.88 22.88 -9.55
CA PRO A 90 1.90 23.75 -10.15
C PRO A 90 3.13 24.04 -9.28
N ALA A 91 2.96 24.08 -7.95
CA ALA A 91 4.04 24.39 -7.00
C ALA A 91 4.72 23.16 -6.36
N ILE A 92 4.10 21.98 -6.44
CA ILE A 92 4.50 20.79 -5.66
C ILE A 92 4.87 19.61 -6.58
N GLY A 93 4.45 19.65 -7.84
CA GLY A 93 4.65 18.55 -8.79
C GLY A 93 3.43 17.65 -8.87
N LYS A 94 3.65 16.34 -9.03
CA LYS A 94 2.58 15.38 -9.37
C LYS A 94 2.27 14.49 -8.17
N ILE A 95 1.05 14.58 -7.65
CA ILE A 95 0.59 13.73 -6.56
C ILE A 95 -0.14 12.52 -7.13
N PHE A 96 0.17 11.35 -6.59
CA PHE A 96 -0.38 10.09 -7.04
C PHE A 96 -1.13 9.37 -5.92
N PHE A 97 -2.26 8.82 -6.34
CA PHE A 97 -3.17 8.08 -5.50
C PHE A 97 -3.53 6.78 -6.21
N THR A 98 -3.44 5.67 -5.49
CA THR A 98 -3.97 4.39 -5.98
C THR A 98 -4.81 3.76 -4.90
N VAL A 99 -6.07 3.47 -5.21
CA VAL A 99 -7.00 2.76 -4.32
C VAL A 99 -7.46 1.48 -4.99
N GLN A 100 -7.37 0.35 -4.30
CA GLN A 100 -7.92 -0.95 -4.69
C GLN A 100 -8.79 -1.48 -3.57
#